data_AF-A0A831QHN1-F1
#
_entry.id   AF-A0A831QHN1-F1
#
_cell.length_a   1.000
_cell.length_b   1.000
_cell.length_c   1.000
_cell.angle_alpha   90.00
_cell.angle_beta   90.00
_cell.angle_gamma   90.00
#
_symmetry.space_group_name_H-M   'P 1'
#
loop_
_entity.id
_entity.type
_entity.pdbx_description
1 polymer ?
#
loop_
_entity_poly.entity_id
_entity_poly.type
_entity_poly.pdbx_seq_one_letter_code
_entity_poly.pdbx_strand_id
1 'polypeptide(L)'
;MVHAIIQFIGDETVLRNLVAGLPLVALFAIIAVCIVALSKGADWMIDGVVQLSRRTGMPRIVIGATIISLGTTTPEAVVSVMAAWMGDPGLALGNGVGSIIADTGLIFGLTCLLATVPVNRYILNR
;
A
#
# COMPACT_ATOMS: atom_id res chain seq x y z
N MET A 1 19.13 -13.47 -15.57
CA MET A 1 18.01 -13.94 -14.72
C MET A 1 17.21 -12.79 -14.12
N VAL A 2 17.83 -11.83 -13.42
CA VAL A 2 17.14 -10.65 -12.83
C VAL A 2 16.44 -9.78 -13.89
N HIS A 3 17.08 -9.50 -15.02
CA HIS A 3 16.45 -8.76 -16.13
C HIS A 3 15.18 -9.42 -16.70
N ALA A 4 15.12 -10.76 -16.74
CA ALA A 4 13.96 -11.48 -17.26
C ALA A 4 12.75 -11.42 -16.30
N ILE A 5 13.01 -11.47 -14.99
CA ILE A 5 11.96 -11.34 -13.96
C ILE A 5 11.42 -9.89 -13.94
N ILE A 6 12.29 -8.91 -14.09
CA ILE A 6 11.92 -7.48 -14.14
C ILE A 6 11.09 -7.18 -15.39
N GLN A 7 11.46 -7.72 -16.55
CA GLN A 7 10.65 -7.59 -17.76
C GLN A 7 9.31 -8.31 -17.62
N PHE A 8 9.26 -9.51 -17.03
CA PHE A 8 8.00 -10.23 -16.82
C PHE A 8 7.02 -9.50 -15.89
N ILE A 9 7.51 -8.84 -14.83
CA ILE A 9 6.68 -8.04 -13.92
C ILE A 9 6.21 -6.74 -14.61
N GLY A 10 7.05 -6.14 -15.45
CA GLY A 10 6.72 -4.94 -16.21
C GLY A 10 5.97 -5.18 -17.52
N ASP A 11 5.75 -6.44 -17.92
CA ASP A 11 5.12 -6.78 -19.19
C ASP A 11 3.60 -6.62 -19.07
N GLU A 12 3.13 -5.37 -19.24
CA GLU A 12 1.70 -5.06 -19.30
C GLU A 12 0.98 -5.86 -20.40
N THR A 13 1.72 -6.37 -21.38
CA THR A 13 1.20 -7.21 -22.45
C THR A 13 0.68 -8.55 -21.94
N VAL A 14 1.35 -9.17 -20.96
CA VAL A 14 0.94 -10.43 -20.36
C VAL A 14 -0.34 -10.23 -19.55
N LEU A 15 -0.38 -9.16 -18.75
CA LEU A 15 -1.55 -8.78 -17.97
C LEU A 15 -2.74 -8.43 -18.86
N ARG A 16 -2.52 -7.64 -19.93
CA ARG A 16 -3.55 -7.34 -20.93
C ARG A 16 -4.06 -8.59 -21.62
N ASN A 17 -3.19 -9.51 -22.03
CA ASN A 17 -3.62 -10.73 -22.72
C ASN A 17 -4.42 -11.67 -21.79
N LEU A 18 -4.06 -11.73 -20.51
CA LEU A 18 -4.82 -12.48 -19.50
C LEU A 18 -6.18 -11.87 -19.20
N VAL A 19 -6.27 -10.54 -19.16
CA VAL A 19 -7.46 -9.82 -18.71
C VAL A 19 -8.42 -9.50 -19.86
N ALA A 20 -7.92 -9.24 -21.08
CA ALA A 20 -8.73 -8.80 -22.21
C ALA A 20 -9.74 -9.84 -22.72
N GLY A 21 -9.50 -11.13 -22.46
CA GLY A 21 -10.41 -12.21 -22.83
C GLY A 21 -11.51 -12.51 -21.80
N LEU A 22 -11.50 -11.83 -20.64
CA LEU A 22 -12.39 -12.17 -19.53
C LEU A 22 -13.74 -11.41 -19.63
N PRO A 23 -14.86 -12.06 -19.28
CA PRO A 23 -16.14 -11.38 -19.19
C PRO A 23 -16.13 -10.35 -18.04
N LEU A 24 -16.93 -9.28 -18.18
CA LEU A 24 -17.06 -8.22 -17.15
C LEU A 24 -17.34 -8.78 -15.74
N VAL A 25 -18.15 -9.85 -15.65
CA VAL A 25 -18.48 -10.51 -14.39
C VAL A 25 -17.22 -11.10 -13.73
N ALA A 26 -16.31 -11.69 -14.51
CA ALA A 26 -15.06 -12.22 -13.98
C ALA A 26 -14.13 -11.10 -13.49
N LEU A 27 -14.11 -9.94 -14.17
CA LEU A 27 -13.33 -8.78 -13.72
C LEU A 27 -13.82 -8.26 -12.36
N PHE A 28 -15.13 -8.07 -12.20
CA PHE A 28 -15.70 -7.67 -10.91
C PHE A 28 -15.45 -8.72 -9.82
N ALA A 29 -15.53 -10.01 -10.15
CA ALA A 29 -15.21 -11.08 -9.21
C ALA A 29 -13.73 -11.03 -8.76
N ILE A 30 -12.79 -10.81 -9.69
CA ILE A 30 -11.37 -10.66 -9.36
C ILE A 30 -11.16 -9.46 -8.43
N ILE A 31 -11.76 -8.31 -8.74
CA ILE A 31 -11.66 -7.12 -7.89
C ILE A 31 -12.19 -7.42 -6.47
N ALA A 32 -13.35 -8.06 -6.36
CA ALA A 32 -13.93 -8.43 -5.07
C ALA A 32 -13.00 -9.37 -4.27
N VAL A 33 -12.41 -10.37 -4.93
CA VAL A 33 -11.43 -11.27 -4.31
C VAL A 33 -10.20 -10.51 -3.83
N CYS A 34 -9.67 -9.60 -4.64
CA CYS A 34 -8.52 -8.77 -4.26
C CYS A 34 -8.83 -7.90 -3.03
N ILE A 35 -10.02 -7.27 -2.98
CA ILE A 35 -10.45 -6.47 -1.82
C ILE A 35 -10.52 -7.33 -0.55
N VAL A 36 -11.12 -8.52 -0.65
CA VAL A 36 -11.22 -9.44 0.50
C VAL A 36 -9.84 -9.90 0.95
N ALA A 37 -8.95 -10.24 0.02
CA ALA A 37 -7.58 -10.64 0.32
C ALA A 37 -6.79 -9.51 1.00
N LEU A 38 -6.91 -8.28 0.51
CA LEU A 38 -6.29 -7.09 1.12
C LEU A 38 -6.82 -6.84 2.53
N SER A 39 -8.14 -6.88 2.72
CA SER A 39 -8.77 -6.71 4.04
C SER A 39 -8.26 -7.76 5.03
N LYS A 40 -8.21 -9.03 4.62
CA LYS A 40 -7.72 -10.13 5.46
C LYS A 40 -6.23 -9.98 5.77
N GLY A 41 -5.43 -9.57 4.78
CA GLY A 41 -4.01 -9.29 4.95
C GLY A 41 -3.75 -8.17 5.94
N ALA A 42 -4.55 -7.11 5.91
CA ALA A 42 -4.49 -6.02 6.88
C ALA A 42 -4.78 -6.51 8.31
N ASP A 43 -5.84 -7.31 8.51
CA ASP A 43 -6.16 -7.90 9.82
C ASP A 43 -4.98 -8.72 10.36
N TRP A 44 -4.39 -9.59 9.53
CA TRP A 44 -3.23 -10.40 9.91
C TRP A 44 -2.00 -9.55 10.25
N MET A 45 -1.78 -8.46 9.52
CA MET A 45 -0.69 -7.53 9.81
C MET A 45 -0.88 -6.87 11.17
N ILE A 46 -2.10 -6.43 11.50
CA ILE A 46 -2.41 -5.82 12.80
C ILE A 46 -2.26 -6.83 13.94
N ASP A 47 -2.73 -8.08 13.77
CA ASP A 47 -2.54 -9.13 14.75
C ASP A 47 -1.05 -9.42 15.03
N GLY A 48 -0.24 -9.48 13.97
CA GLY A 48 1.21 -9.61 14.06
C GLY A 48 1.85 -8.46 14.82
N VAL A 49 1.43 -7.22 14.54
CA VAL A 49 1.91 -6.01 15.21
C VAL A 49 1.53 -5.99 16.69
N VAL A 50 0.31 -6.41 17.05
CA VAL A 50 -0.13 -6.49 18.44
C VAL A 50 0.71 -7.52 19.22
N GLN A 51 0.98 -8.68 18.62
CA GLN A 51 1.87 -9.68 19.22
C GLN A 51 3.30 -9.18 19.36
N LEU A 52 3.80 -8.46 18.35
CA LEU A 52 5.13 -7.86 18.38
C LEU A 52 5.25 -6.83 19.51
N SER A 53 4.29 -5.91 19.62
CA SER A 53 4.22 -4.91 20.70
C SER A 53 4.23 -5.56 22.08
N ARG A 54 3.49 -6.66 22.27
CA ARG A 54 3.45 -7.40 23.55
C ARG A 54 4.79 -8.05 23.89
N ARG A 55 5.53 -8.54 22.90
CA ARG A 55 6.83 -9.21 23.11
C ARG A 55 7.98 -8.23 23.31
N THR A 56 7.98 -7.11 22.58
CA THR A 56 9.07 -6.13 22.62
C THR A 56 8.83 -5.01 23.64
N GLY A 57 7.61 -4.85 24.15
CA GLY A 57 7.22 -3.72 25.01
C GLY A 57 7.16 -2.38 24.28
N MET A 58 7.35 -2.35 22.95
CA MET A 58 7.35 -1.10 22.19
C MET A 58 5.94 -0.49 22.10
N PRO A 59 5.81 0.84 22.21
CA PRO A 59 4.54 1.52 22.04
C PRO A 59 3.92 1.25 20.66
N ARG A 60 2.61 1.01 20.61
CA ARG A 60 1.86 0.79 19.37
C ARG A 60 2.07 1.88 18.33
N ILE A 61 2.19 3.14 18.77
CA ILE A 61 2.42 4.28 17.86
C ILE A 61 3.78 4.20 17.15
N VAL A 62 4.82 3.69 17.83
CA VAL A 62 6.16 3.53 17.23
C VAL A 62 6.14 2.42 16.19
N ILE A 63 5.51 1.28 16.50
CA ILE A 63 5.38 0.17 15.55
C ILE A 63 4.51 0.56 14.35
N GLY A 64 3.44 1.32 14.60
CA GLY A 64 2.60 1.92 13.55
C GLY A 64 3.39 2.84 12.63
N ALA A 65 4.14 3.77 13.20
CA ALA A 65 4.95 4.73 12.44
C ALA A 65 6.12 4.10 11.69
N THR A 66 6.58 2.91 12.09
CA THR A 66 7.74 2.24 11.49
C THR A 66 7.33 1.04 10.66
N ILE A 67 6.97 -0.06 11.30
CA ILE A 67 6.74 -1.35 10.63
C ILE A 67 5.48 -1.32 9.77
N ILE A 68 4.37 -0.79 10.29
CA ILE A 68 3.13 -0.71 9.50
C ILE A 68 3.32 0.26 8.34
N SER A 69 3.82 1.47 8.60
CA SER A 69 4.10 2.49 7.58
C SER A 69 5.02 1.99 6.45
N LEU A 70 6.10 1.29 6.80
CA LEU A 70 6.99 0.69 5.80
C LEU A 70 6.30 -0.44 5.04
N GLY A 71 5.54 -1.29 5.73
CA GLY A 71 4.81 -2.41 5.12
C GLY A 71 3.80 -1.93 4.07
N THR A 72 3.05 -0.87 4.38
CA THR A 72 2.06 -0.31 3.45
C THR A 72 2.70 0.41 2.28
N THR A 73 3.89 1.01 2.44
CA THR A 73 4.58 1.80 1.39
C THR A 73 5.55 0.97 0.53
N THR A 74 5.82 -0.28 0.92
CA THR A 74 6.77 -1.15 0.22
C THR A 74 6.34 -1.43 -1.24
N PRO A 75 5.07 -1.79 -1.53
CA PRO A 75 4.62 -1.99 -2.90
C PRO A 75 4.82 -0.76 -3.80
N GLU A 76 4.51 0.43 -3.29
CA GLU A 76 4.64 1.71 -3.98
C GLU A 76 6.11 2.03 -4.23
N ALA A 77 6.97 1.80 -3.25
CA ALA A 77 8.41 1.97 -3.41
C ALA A 77 8.95 1.04 -4.52
N VAL A 78 8.49 -0.22 -4.55
CA VAL A 78 8.88 -1.16 -5.62
C VAL A 78 8.41 -0.67 -6.98
N VAL A 79 7.15 -0.25 -7.12
CA VAL A 79 6.61 0.28 -8.38
C VAL A 79 7.36 1.52 -8.84
N SER A 80 7.61 2.49 -7.95
CA SER A 80 8.36 3.71 -8.27
C SER A 80 9.80 3.41 -8.70
N VAL A 81 10.50 2.52 -7.99
CA VAL A 81 11.87 2.12 -8.33
C VAL A 81 11.90 1.40 -9.68
N MET A 82 10.95 0.50 -9.93
CA MET A 82 10.87 -0.21 -11.22
C MET A 82 10.54 0.73 -12.37
N ALA A 83 9.61 1.67 -12.19
CA ALA A 83 9.28 2.68 -13.21
C ALA A 83 10.50 3.55 -13.56
N ALA A 84 11.22 4.04 -12.54
CA ALA A 84 12.45 4.80 -12.75
C ALA A 84 13.53 3.98 -13.46
N TRP A 85 13.66 2.70 -13.10
CA TRP A 85 14.60 1.77 -13.75
C TRP A 85 14.24 1.48 -15.21
N MET A 86 12.95 1.38 -15.53
CA MET A 86 12.44 1.15 -16.89
C MET A 86 12.48 2.39 -17.78
N GLY A 87 12.98 3.53 -17.27
CA GLY A 87 13.11 4.77 -18.03
C GLY A 87 11.85 5.64 -18.04
N ASP A 88 10.89 5.37 -17.15
CA ASP A 88 9.71 6.22 -16.94
C ASP A 88 9.76 6.92 -15.56
N PRO A 89 10.57 7.99 -15.43
CA PRO A 89 10.65 8.76 -14.19
C PRO A 89 9.37 9.53 -13.89
N GLY A 90 8.53 9.80 -14.90
CA GLY A 90 7.24 10.47 -14.73
C GLY A 90 6.27 9.61 -13.95
N LEU A 91 6.15 8.33 -14.33
CA LEU A 91 5.36 7.34 -13.59
C LEU A 91 5.91 7.12 -12.17
N ALA A 92 7.23 7.05 -12.02
CA ALA A 92 7.87 6.91 -10.71
C ALA A 92 7.53 8.06 -9.75
N LEU A 93 7.63 9.30 -10.24
CA LEU A 93 7.29 10.49 -9.45
C LEU A 93 5.79 10.58 -9.20
N GLY A 94 4.97 10.27 -10.21
CA GLY A 94 3.51 10.24 -10.10
C GLY A 94 3.03 9.26 -9.04
N ASN A 95 3.61 8.06 -9.00
CA ASN A 95 3.32 7.07 -7.97
C ASN A 95 3.77 7.54 -6.59
N GLY A 96 5.03 7.98 -6.44
CA GLY A 96 5.55 8.40 -5.14
C GLY A 96 4.82 9.61 -4.53
N VAL A 97 4.61 10.67 -5.31
CA VAL A 97 3.94 11.89 -4.84
C VAL A 97 2.43 11.69 -4.76
N GLY A 98 1.84 10.97 -5.71
CA GLY A 98 0.42 10.68 -5.76
C GLY A 98 -0.04 9.87 -4.54
N SER A 99 0.73 8.86 -4.12
CA SER A 99 0.41 8.07 -2.93
C SER A 99 0.39 8.92 -1.66
N ILE A 100 1.35 9.83 -1.46
CA ILE A 100 1.36 10.73 -0.28
C ILE A 100 0.12 11.62 -0.25
N ILE A 101 -0.28 12.15 -1.42
CA ILE A 101 -1.48 12.99 -1.55
C ILE A 101 -2.74 12.16 -1.25
N ALA A 102 -2.82 10.93 -1.75
CA ALA A 102 -3.94 10.04 -1.48
C ALA A 102 -4.01 9.64 0.00
N ASP A 103 -2.89 9.24 0.60
CA ASP A 103 -2.84 8.81 2.01
C ASP A 103 -3.22 9.95 2.96
N THR A 104 -2.74 11.17 2.67
CA THR A 104 -3.01 12.31 3.55
C THR A 104 -4.36 12.95 3.27
N GLY A 105 -4.68 13.17 1.99
CA GLY A 105 -5.90 13.86 1.58
C GLY A 105 -7.14 12.99 1.64
N LEU A 106 -7.06 11.79 1.07
CA LEU A 106 -8.20 10.86 0.99
C LEU A 106 -8.29 10.00 2.24
N ILE A 107 -7.25 9.22 2.58
CA ILE A 107 -7.34 8.22 3.66
C ILE A 107 -7.41 8.91 5.03
N PHE A 108 -6.42 9.76 5.35
CA PHE A 108 -6.39 10.47 6.62
C PHE A 108 -7.51 11.50 6.74
N GLY A 109 -7.84 12.22 5.66
CA GLY A 109 -8.98 13.12 5.60
C GLY A 109 -10.31 12.41 5.92
N LEU A 110 -10.57 11.27 5.27
CA LEU A 110 -11.76 10.47 5.55
C LEU A 110 -11.74 9.90 6.97
N THR A 111 -10.58 9.47 7.47
CA THR A 111 -10.44 8.99 8.86
C THR A 111 -10.81 10.07 9.87
N CYS A 112 -10.38 11.31 9.66
CA CYS A 112 -10.75 12.45 10.51
C CYS A 112 -12.25 12.77 10.47
N LEU A 113 -12.93 12.52 9.34
CA LEU A 113 -14.37 12.70 9.22
C LEU A 113 -15.17 11.58 9.91
N LEU A 114 -14.66 10.34 9.86
CA LEU A 114 -15.37 9.17 10.39
C LEU A 114 -15.05 8.86 11.86
N ALA A 115 -13.88 9.26 12.36
CA ALA A 115 -13.41 8.90 13.69
C ALA A 115 -12.62 10.03 14.37
N THR A 116 -12.70 10.09 15.71
CA THR A 116 -11.86 11.00 16.49
C THR A 116 -10.44 10.45 16.57
N VAL A 117 -9.49 11.15 15.93
CA VAL A 117 -8.08 10.78 15.98
C VAL A 117 -7.51 11.08 17.38
N PRO A 118 -6.97 10.09 18.10
CA PRO A 118 -6.40 10.29 19.43
C PRO A 118 -5.06 11.02 19.32
N VAL A 119 -5.09 12.35 19.30
CA VAL A 119 -3.88 13.19 19.26
C VAL A 119 -3.62 13.82 20.62
N ASN A 120 -2.37 13.74 21.08
CA ASN A 120 -1.93 14.46 22.26
C ASN A 120 -1.78 15.95 21.94
N ARG A 121 -2.66 16.80 22.49
CA ARG A 121 -2.63 18.26 22.32
C ARG A 121 -1.29 18.91 22.69
N TYR A 122 -0.49 18.27 23.55
CA TYR A 122 0.85 18.75 23.90
C TYR A 122 1.82 18.75 22.70
N ILE A 123 1.67 17.81 21.76
CA ILE A 123 2.54 17.71 20.57
C ILE A 123 2.07 18.68 19.48
N LEU A 124 0.76 18.92 19.36
CA LEU A 124 0.18 19.83 18.36
C LEU A 124 0.40 21.32 18.65
N ASN A 125 0.58 21.69 19.92
CA ASN A 125 0.69 23.09 20.36
C ASN A 125 2.14 23.55 20.59
N ARG A 126 3.10 22.86 19.97
CA ARG A 126 4.51 23.27 19.86
C ARG A 126 4.81 23.61 18.40
#